data_AF-A0A453G3N6-F1
#
_entry.id   AF-A0A453G3N6-F1
#
_cell.length_a   1.000
_cell.length_b   1.000
_cell.length_c   1.000
_cell.angle_alpha   90.00
_cell.angle_beta   90.00
_cell.angle_gamma   90.00
#
_symmetry.space_group_name_H-M   'P 1'
#
loop_
_entity.id
_entity.type
_entity.pdbx_description
1 polymer ?
#
loop_
_entity_poly.entity_id
_entity_poly.type
_entity_poly.pdbx_seq_one_letter_code
_entity_poly.pdbx_strand_id
1 'polypeptide(L)'
;MMVDIRNMQAFALFLQKYDINFDLFSATKEMEKQICYEFDFVREARAMERIREFLRVSNKKPPVMVPRVIPGMISREVLVMEFIQGTPIMNLSNEMSKRGIDPAGKLAAMAKQKILTDLTLAYGQMILKDGFFHADPHPGNILICNNTEASDAYYQNVKIFPYGKGIFLDEYSFMATLY
;
A
#
# COMPACT_ATOMS: atom_id res chain seq x y z
N MET A 1 16.87 14.71 -5.32
CA MET A 1 15.93 13.93 -6.18
C MET A 1 15.72 14.51 -7.58
N MET A 2 15.13 15.69 -7.79
CA MET A 2 14.98 16.24 -9.16
C MET A 2 16.33 16.49 -9.86
N VAL A 3 17.35 16.86 -9.08
CA VAL A 3 18.74 16.95 -9.56
C VAL A 3 19.24 15.58 -10.02
N ASP A 4 18.90 14.51 -9.31
CA ASP A 4 19.30 13.14 -9.66
C ASP A 4 18.64 12.67 -10.95
N ILE A 5 17.36 13.01 -11.16
CA ILE A 5 16.65 12.73 -12.42
C ILE A 5 17.30 13.46 -13.59
N ARG A 6 17.67 14.73 -13.40
CA ARG A 6 18.39 15.50 -14.43
C ARG A 6 19.75 14.89 -14.75
N ASN A 7 20.47 14.41 -13.73
CA ASN A 7 21.73 13.69 -13.93
C ASN A 7 21.51 12.38 -14.70
N MET A 8 20.45 11.62 -14.37
CA MET A 8 20.07 10.40 -15.10
C MET A 8 19.71 10.69 -16.56
N GLN A 9 18.95 11.77 -16.83
CA GLN A 9 18.60 12.20 -18.19
C GLN A 9 19.84 12.57 -18.99
N ALA A 10 20.79 13.30 -18.39
CA ALA A 10 22.05 13.65 -19.04
C ALA A 10 22.89 12.40 -19.38
N PHE A 11 22.94 11.43 -18.44
CA PHE A 11 23.64 10.17 -18.66
C PHE A 11 22.95 9.29 -19.72
N ALA A 12 21.62 9.25 -19.74
CA ALA A 12 20.83 8.55 -20.75
C ALA A 12 21.10 9.09 -22.15
N LEU A 13 21.14 10.41 -22.33
CA LEU A 13 21.49 11.06 -23.59
C LEU A 13 22.92 10.74 -24.04
N PHE A 14 23.86 10.67 -23.09
CA PHE A 14 25.23 10.25 -23.37
C PHE A 14 25.28 8.79 -23.88
N LEU A 15 24.71 7.84 -23.14
CA LEU A 15 24.73 6.42 -23.54
C LEU A 15 24.00 6.15 -24.86
N GLN A 16 22.86 6.79 -25.08
CA GLN A 16 22.08 6.65 -26.32
C GLN A 16 22.87 7.16 -27.54
N LYS A 17 23.76 8.14 -27.34
CA LYS A 17 24.60 8.68 -28.42
C LYS A 17 25.77 7.75 -28.79
N TYR A 18 26.31 6.98 -27.85
CA TYR A 18 27.58 6.29 -28.03
C TYR A 18 27.52 4.76 -27.99
N ASP A 19 26.54 4.17 -27.34
CA ASP A 19 26.62 2.75 -26.94
C ASP A 19 25.29 1.98 -27.07
N ILE A 20 24.14 2.67 -27.07
CA ILE A 20 22.82 2.02 -26.96
C ILE A 20 21.82 2.56 -27.99
N ASN A 21 21.31 1.70 -28.88
CA ASN A 21 20.20 1.98 -29.80
C ASN A 21 18.82 1.79 -29.13
N PHE A 22 18.60 2.44 -28.00
CA PHE A 22 17.33 2.44 -27.27
C PHE A 22 17.04 3.85 -26.73
N ASP A 23 15.77 4.26 -26.74
CA ASP A 23 15.36 5.59 -26.28
C ASP A 23 15.28 5.66 -24.75
N LEU A 24 16.46 5.72 -24.12
CA LEU A 24 16.62 5.87 -22.68
C LEU A 24 16.11 7.22 -22.19
N PHE A 25 16.21 8.26 -23.01
CA PHE A 25 15.75 9.59 -22.63
C PHE A 25 14.23 9.63 -22.41
N SER A 26 13.44 9.07 -23.31
CA SER A 26 11.98 8.99 -23.12
C SER A 26 11.60 8.22 -21.86
N ALA A 27 12.31 7.13 -21.53
CA ALA A 27 12.10 6.38 -20.30
C ALA A 27 12.36 7.25 -19.05
N THR A 28 13.49 7.97 -19.01
CA THR A 28 13.82 8.87 -17.89
C THR A 28 12.86 10.06 -17.76
N LYS A 29 12.28 10.54 -18.87
CA LYS A 29 11.25 11.58 -18.86
C LYS A 29 9.92 11.09 -18.28
N GLU A 30 9.58 9.83 -18.52
CA GLU A 30 8.41 9.23 -17.88
C GLU A 30 8.65 9.03 -16.37
N MET A 31 9.85 8.59 -15.97
CA MET A 31 10.23 8.52 -14.55
C MET A 31 10.12 9.87 -13.85
N GLU A 32 10.50 10.98 -14.51
CA GLU A 32 10.35 12.34 -13.95
C GLU A 32 8.89 12.65 -13.57
N LYS A 33 7.94 12.30 -14.45
CA LYS A 33 6.51 12.50 -14.18
C LYS A 33 6.02 11.61 -13.04
N GLN A 34 6.40 10.34 -13.05
CA GLN A 34 6.00 9.39 -12.00
C GLN A 34 6.54 9.81 -10.64
N ILE A 35 7.79 10.26 -10.56
CA ILE A 35 8.38 10.75 -9.31
C ILE A 35 7.65 12.00 -8.82
N CYS A 36 7.33 12.97 -9.68
CA CYS A 36 6.52 14.13 -9.24
C CYS A 36 5.19 13.70 -8.59
N TYR A 37 4.64 12.59 -9.05
CA TYR A 37 3.42 12.00 -8.54
C TYR A 37 3.61 11.16 -7.27
N GLU A 38 4.78 10.59 -7.01
CA GLU A 38 5.07 9.86 -5.78
C GLU A 38 5.18 10.79 -4.55
N PHE A 39 5.62 12.05 -4.74
CA PHE A 39 5.83 13.02 -3.66
C PHE A 39 4.66 14.00 -3.49
N ASP A 40 3.45 13.53 -3.79
CA ASP A 40 2.22 14.27 -3.51
C ASP A 40 1.30 13.45 -2.61
N PHE A 41 1.62 13.45 -1.32
CA PHE A 41 0.82 12.77 -0.31
C PHE A 41 -0.58 13.38 -0.12
N VAL A 42 -0.83 14.60 -0.57
CA VAL A 42 -2.19 15.17 -0.62
C VAL A 42 -3.04 14.42 -1.65
N ARG A 43 -2.45 14.10 -2.81
CA ARG A 43 -3.13 13.28 -3.82
C ARG A 43 -3.41 11.88 -3.30
N GLU A 44 -2.44 11.27 -2.64
CA GLU A 44 -2.58 9.95 -2.01
C GLU A 44 -3.69 9.93 -0.96
N ALA A 45 -3.72 10.90 -0.04
CA ALA A 45 -4.76 11.03 0.97
C ALA A 45 -6.17 11.10 0.35
N ARG A 46 -6.33 11.86 -0.74
CA ARG A 46 -7.62 11.96 -1.45
C ARG A 46 -8.02 10.63 -2.09
N ALA A 47 -7.06 9.91 -2.68
CA ALA A 47 -7.31 8.60 -3.26
C ALA A 47 -7.72 7.58 -2.18
N MET A 48 -7.06 7.60 -1.02
CA MET A 48 -7.39 6.77 0.15
C MET A 48 -8.83 7.00 0.61
N GLU A 49 -9.21 8.26 0.85
CA GLU A 49 -10.55 8.58 1.33
C GLU A 49 -11.64 8.22 0.30
N ARG A 50 -11.36 8.40 -1.00
CA ARG A 50 -12.29 7.96 -2.06
C ARG A 50 -12.52 6.46 -2.02
N ILE A 51 -11.44 5.66 -2.02
CA ILE A 51 -11.54 4.19 -1.99
C ILE A 51 -12.24 3.73 -0.71
N ARG A 52 -11.86 4.32 0.44
CA ARG A 52 -12.46 4.05 1.74
C ARG A 52 -13.97 4.27 1.72
N GLU A 53 -14.41 5.43 1.23
CA GLU A 53 -15.82 5.78 1.19
C GLU A 53 -16.60 4.90 0.22
N PHE A 54 -16.05 4.66 -0.97
CA PHE A 54 -16.66 3.78 -1.96
C PHE A 54 -16.88 2.36 -1.42
N LEU A 55 -15.85 1.76 -0.80
CA LEU A 55 -15.96 0.42 -0.22
C LEU A 55 -16.92 0.37 0.96
N ARG A 56 -17.03 1.45 1.74
CA ARG A 56 -17.96 1.57 2.87
C ARG A 56 -19.41 1.68 2.41
N VAL A 57 -19.70 2.50 1.39
CA VAL A 57 -21.07 2.72 0.89
C VAL A 57 -21.56 1.51 0.09
N SER A 58 -20.67 0.87 -0.67
CA SER A 58 -21.04 -0.25 -1.54
C SER A 58 -21.28 -1.57 -0.80
N ASN A 59 -20.90 -1.67 0.48
CA ASN A 59 -20.91 -2.92 1.23
C ASN A 59 -21.43 -2.72 2.66
N LYS A 60 -22.35 -3.58 3.10
CA LYS A 60 -22.74 -3.65 4.52
C LYS A 60 -21.55 -3.99 5.43
N LYS A 61 -20.66 -4.86 4.94
CA LYS A 61 -19.37 -5.20 5.55
C LYS A 61 -18.30 -5.14 4.45
N PRO A 62 -17.42 -4.13 4.44
CA PRO A 62 -16.38 -4.02 3.43
C PRO A 62 -15.44 -5.24 3.46
N PRO A 63 -15.04 -5.76 2.28
CA PRO A 63 -14.11 -6.90 2.20
C PRO A 63 -12.71 -6.54 2.71
N VAL A 64 -12.33 -5.27 2.59
CA VAL A 64 -11.07 -4.74 3.08
C VAL A 64 -11.29 -3.42 3.81
N MET A 65 -10.37 -3.07 4.70
CA MET A 65 -10.38 -1.76 5.36
C MET A 65 -9.23 -0.89 4.83
N VAL A 66 -9.54 0.38 4.61
CA VAL A 66 -8.58 1.44 4.28
C VAL A 66 -8.51 2.39 5.48
N PRO A 67 -7.32 2.72 6.01
CA PRO A 67 -7.20 3.65 7.14
C PRO A 67 -7.78 5.01 6.79
N ARG A 68 -8.41 5.65 7.76
CA ARG A 68 -8.85 7.05 7.62
C ARG A 68 -7.65 7.97 7.69
N VAL A 69 -7.59 8.94 6.81
CA VAL A 69 -6.60 10.02 6.84
C VAL A 69 -6.97 11.04 7.93
N ILE A 70 -6.00 11.57 8.67
CA ILE A 70 -6.24 12.57 9.73
C ILE A 70 -6.28 13.98 9.11
N PRO A 71 -7.44 14.66 9.09
CA PRO A 71 -7.55 15.99 8.51
C PRO A 71 -6.67 17.01 9.23
N GLY A 72 -6.10 17.95 8.49
CA GLY A 72 -5.21 18.98 9.05
C GLY A 72 -3.78 18.51 9.35
N MET A 73 -3.48 17.23 9.19
CA MET A 73 -2.15 16.63 9.38
C MET A 73 -1.61 16.01 8.08
N ILE A 74 -1.92 16.62 6.95
CA ILE A 74 -1.51 16.15 5.61
C ILE A 74 -0.82 17.29 4.90
N SER A 75 0.32 17.02 4.29
CA SER A 75 1.02 17.91 3.37
C SER A 75 1.48 17.11 2.15
N ARG A 76 2.24 17.74 1.24
CA ARG A 76 2.86 17.00 0.13
C ARG A 76 3.93 16.02 0.59
N GLU A 77 4.51 16.25 1.77
CA GLU A 77 5.68 15.54 2.29
C GLU A 77 5.34 14.68 3.52
N VAL A 78 4.17 14.87 4.13
CA VAL A 78 3.71 14.09 5.29
C VAL A 78 2.27 13.61 5.08
N LEU A 79 2.03 12.32 5.33
CA LEU A 79 0.72 11.69 5.39
C LEU A 79 0.47 11.12 6.79
N VAL A 80 -0.54 11.63 7.49
CA VAL A 80 -0.98 11.08 8.78
C VAL A 80 -2.33 10.41 8.63
N MET A 81 -2.44 9.18 9.14
CA MET A 81 -3.62 8.34 9.05
C MET A 81 -3.81 7.52 10.34
N GLU A 82 -4.97 6.86 10.47
CA GLU A 82 -5.24 5.92 11.54
C GLU A 82 -4.18 4.81 11.59
N PHE A 83 -3.63 4.58 12.77
CA PHE A 83 -2.74 3.46 13.01
C PHE A 83 -3.51 2.14 12.96
N ILE A 84 -2.92 1.15 12.31
CA ILE A 84 -3.50 -0.18 12.14
C ILE A 84 -2.50 -1.19 12.67
N GLN A 85 -2.90 -1.89 13.73
CA GLN A 85 -2.16 -3.07 14.19
C GLN A 85 -2.44 -4.26 13.28
N GLY A 86 -1.40 -4.87 12.72
CA GLY A 86 -1.52 -6.03 11.84
C GLY A 86 -0.18 -6.66 11.49
N THR A 87 -0.24 -7.84 10.89
CA THR A 87 0.93 -8.57 10.40
C THR A 87 1.10 -8.30 8.91
N PRO A 88 2.28 -7.85 8.43
CA PRO A 88 2.55 -7.76 7.00
C PRO A 88 2.29 -9.09 6.30
N ILE A 89 1.62 -9.07 5.14
CA ILE A 89 1.25 -10.31 4.44
C ILE A 89 2.46 -11.22 4.16
N MET A 90 3.63 -10.61 3.91
CA MET A 90 4.90 -11.32 3.69
C MET A 90 5.38 -12.08 4.93
N ASN A 91 5.00 -11.64 6.13
CA ASN A 91 5.37 -12.25 7.40
C ASN A 91 4.29 -13.18 7.96
N LEU A 92 3.18 -13.36 7.23
CA LEU A 92 2.02 -14.11 7.71
C LEU A 92 2.37 -15.56 8.09
N SER A 93 3.15 -16.26 7.26
CA SER A 93 3.54 -17.65 7.54
C SER A 93 4.34 -17.77 8.84
N ASN A 94 5.28 -16.84 9.08
CA ASN A 94 6.09 -16.85 10.29
C ASN A 94 5.24 -16.56 11.53
N GLU A 95 4.30 -15.62 11.43
CA GLU A 95 3.37 -15.31 12.52
C GLU A 95 2.42 -16.46 12.83
N MET A 96 1.98 -17.20 11.81
CA MET A 96 1.20 -18.43 11.99
C MET A 96 1.99 -19.49 12.76
N SER A 97 3.25 -19.75 12.37
CA SER A 97 4.11 -20.70 13.08
C SER A 97 4.32 -20.33 14.54
N LYS A 98 4.54 -19.04 14.84
CA LYS A 98 4.69 -18.56 16.24
C LYS A 98 3.46 -18.83 17.09
N ARG A 99 2.27 -18.89 16.48
CA ARG A 99 1.00 -19.19 17.13
C ARG A 99 0.65 -20.68 17.14
N GLY A 100 1.59 -21.54 16.75
CA GLY A 100 1.37 -22.98 16.68
C GLY A 100 0.50 -23.42 15.50
N ILE A 101 0.25 -22.55 14.52
CA ILE A 101 -0.47 -22.89 13.30
C ILE A 101 0.54 -23.34 12.25
N ASP A 102 0.40 -24.57 11.78
CA ASP A 102 1.16 -25.08 10.64
C ASP A 102 0.85 -24.23 9.37
N PRO A 103 1.83 -23.52 8.79
CA PRO A 103 1.63 -22.70 7.59
C PRO A 103 1.23 -23.50 6.33
N ALA A 104 1.49 -24.82 6.32
CA ALA A 104 1.08 -25.76 5.29
C ALA A 104 -0.23 -26.50 5.64
N GLY A 105 -0.74 -26.31 6.86
CA GLY A 105 -1.94 -26.95 7.34
C GLY A 105 -3.21 -26.40 6.72
N LYS A 106 -4.31 -27.15 6.85
CA LYS A 106 -5.64 -26.80 6.32
C LYS A 106 -6.12 -25.43 6.79
N LEU A 107 -5.89 -25.09 8.07
CA LEU A 107 -6.28 -23.80 8.65
C LEU A 107 -5.54 -22.64 7.95
N ALA A 108 -4.26 -22.82 7.65
CA ALA A 108 -3.49 -21.80 6.96
C ALA A 108 -3.91 -21.62 5.50
N ALA A 109 -4.22 -22.71 4.81
CA ALA A 109 -4.78 -22.67 3.46
C ALA A 109 -6.12 -21.91 3.42
N MET A 110 -7.01 -22.18 4.39
CA MET A 110 -8.31 -21.47 4.49
C MET A 110 -8.12 -19.97 4.75
N ALA A 111 -7.20 -19.58 5.64
CA ALA A 111 -6.91 -18.16 5.90
C ALA A 111 -6.36 -17.46 4.65
N LYS A 112 -5.39 -18.07 3.96
CA LYS A 112 -4.82 -17.54 2.70
C LYS A 112 -5.89 -17.40 1.61
N GLN A 113 -6.76 -18.40 1.47
CA GLN A 113 -7.87 -18.37 0.52
C GLN A 113 -8.83 -17.21 0.82
N LYS A 114 -9.18 -17.01 2.09
CA LYS A 114 -10.04 -15.90 2.50
C LYS A 114 -9.40 -14.54 2.17
N ILE A 115 -8.12 -14.37 2.49
CA ILE A 115 -7.36 -13.14 2.18
C ILE A 115 -7.41 -12.85 0.68
N LEU A 116 -7.15 -13.87 -0.15
CA LEU A 116 -7.20 -13.74 -1.60
C LEU A 116 -8.61 -13.36 -2.09
N THR A 117 -9.65 -13.99 -1.55
CA THR A 117 -11.05 -13.69 -1.88
C THR A 117 -11.42 -12.25 -1.52
N ASP A 118 -11.06 -11.77 -0.33
CA ASP A 118 -11.35 -10.41 0.11
C ASP A 118 -10.63 -9.37 -0.77
N LEU A 119 -9.34 -9.58 -1.07
CA LEU A 119 -8.58 -8.73 -1.98
C LEU A 119 -9.19 -8.71 -3.38
N THR A 120 -9.53 -9.88 -3.92
CA THR A 120 -10.13 -10.01 -5.26
C THR A 120 -11.45 -9.27 -5.34
N LEU A 121 -12.29 -9.39 -4.29
CA LEU A 121 -13.57 -8.69 -4.23
C LEU A 121 -13.38 -7.18 -4.16
N ALA A 122 -12.47 -6.70 -3.31
CA ALA A 122 -12.19 -5.26 -3.21
C ALA A 122 -11.69 -4.68 -4.53
N TYR A 123 -10.69 -5.32 -5.16
CA TYR A 123 -10.15 -4.90 -6.44
C TYR A 123 -11.18 -4.98 -7.56
N GLY A 124 -11.97 -6.05 -7.62
CA GLY A 124 -13.05 -6.19 -8.57
C GLY A 124 -14.09 -5.07 -8.43
N GLN A 125 -14.44 -4.67 -7.20
CA GLN A 125 -15.36 -3.55 -6.98
C GLN A 125 -14.73 -2.21 -7.38
N MET A 126 -13.48 -1.94 -7.00
CA MET A 126 -12.77 -0.72 -7.38
C MET A 126 -12.71 -0.56 -8.91
N ILE A 127 -12.35 -1.63 -9.63
CA ILE A 127 -12.20 -1.60 -11.09
C ILE A 127 -13.56 -1.58 -11.79
N LEU A 128 -14.46 -2.50 -11.46
CA LEU A 128 -15.68 -2.76 -12.25
C LEU A 128 -16.89 -1.94 -11.81
N LYS A 129 -16.85 -1.31 -10.62
CA LYS A 129 -17.97 -0.49 -10.11
C LYS A 129 -17.62 0.98 -9.91
N ASP A 130 -16.48 1.31 -9.28
CA ASP A 130 -16.06 2.72 -9.09
C ASP A 130 -15.34 3.28 -10.33
N GLY A 131 -14.63 2.41 -11.07
CA GLY A 131 -13.71 2.86 -12.11
C GLY A 131 -12.48 3.58 -11.55
N PHE A 132 -12.23 3.49 -10.24
CA PHE A 132 -11.08 4.05 -9.55
C PHE A 132 -10.49 2.98 -8.63
N PHE A 133 -9.19 2.74 -8.76
CA PHE A 133 -8.53 1.63 -8.11
C PHE A 133 -7.10 1.97 -7.72
N HIS A 134 -6.58 1.27 -6.73
CA HIS A 134 -5.18 1.32 -6.38
C HIS A 134 -4.36 0.56 -7.44
N ALA A 135 -3.55 1.27 -8.23
CA ALA A 135 -2.81 0.67 -9.33
C ALA A 135 -1.59 -0.19 -8.92
N ASP A 136 -1.19 -0.18 -7.64
CA ASP A 136 0.03 -0.86 -7.17
C ASP A 136 -0.16 -1.65 -5.86
N PRO A 137 -0.91 -2.79 -5.86
CA PRO A 137 -1.09 -3.68 -4.70
C PRO A 137 0.21 -4.38 -4.22
N HIS A 138 1.27 -3.63 -3.94
CA HIS A 138 2.50 -4.20 -3.43
C HIS A 138 2.22 -4.92 -2.09
N PRO A 139 2.78 -6.12 -1.83
CA PRO A 139 2.56 -6.84 -0.59
C PRO A 139 2.87 -6.04 0.69
N GLY A 140 3.82 -5.10 0.60
CA GLY A 140 4.16 -4.17 1.69
C GLY A 140 3.03 -3.22 2.09
N ASN A 141 2.05 -3.02 1.22
CA ASN A 141 0.85 -2.22 1.47
C ASN A 141 -0.32 -3.05 2.00
N ILE A 142 -0.08 -4.31 2.40
CA ILE A 142 -1.14 -5.21 2.85
C ILE A 142 -0.81 -5.72 4.25
N LEU A 143 -1.68 -5.33 5.20
CA LEU A 143 -1.64 -5.83 6.57
C LEU A 143 -2.81 -6.78 6.82
N ILE A 144 -2.52 -7.90 7.47
CA ILE A 144 -3.53 -8.84 7.92
C ILE A 144 -3.80 -8.59 9.39
N CYS A 145 -5.05 -8.22 9.70
CA CYS A 145 -5.44 -7.89 11.06
C CYS A 145 -5.98 -9.12 11.79
N ASN A 146 -5.60 -9.24 13.06
CA ASN A 146 -6.19 -10.21 13.97
C ASN A 146 -7.48 -9.60 14.53
N ASN A 147 -8.55 -10.39 14.61
CA ASN A 147 -9.76 -9.95 15.28
C ASN A 147 -9.74 -10.54 16.70
N THR A 148 -9.72 -9.69 17.73
CA THR A 148 -9.64 -10.11 19.13
C THR A 148 -10.99 -10.50 19.74
N GLU A 149 -12.11 -10.29 19.03
CA GLU A 149 -13.47 -10.38 19.61
C GLU A 149 -14.25 -11.66 19.31
N ALA A 150 -13.70 -12.65 18.59
CA ALA A 150 -14.41 -13.90 18.38
C ALA A 150 -13.50 -15.11 18.63
N SER A 151 -13.96 -16.01 19.48
CA SER A 151 -13.36 -17.30 19.82
C SER A 151 -13.21 -18.27 18.63
N ASP A 152 -13.56 -17.83 17.42
CA ASP A 152 -13.41 -18.54 16.15
C ASP A 152 -12.59 -17.75 15.10
N ALA A 153 -11.84 -16.70 15.49
CA ALA A 153 -11.30 -15.70 14.56
C ALA A 153 -9.80 -15.83 14.27
N TYR A 154 -9.46 -16.42 13.13
CA TYR A 154 -8.14 -16.23 12.51
C TYR A 154 -8.29 -15.46 11.19
N TYR A 155 -7.61 -14.31 11.10
CA TYR A 155 -7.44 -13.47 9.91
C TYR A 155 -8.74 -13.07 9.18
N GLN A 156 -9.55 -12.23 9.83
CA GLN A 156 -10.87 -11.86 9.30
C GLN A 156 -10.88 -10.61 8.41
N ASN A 157 -9.86 -9.75 8.47
CA ASN A 157 -9.85 -8.51 7.71
C ASN A 157 -8.49 -8.31 7.03
N VAL A 158 -8.53 -8.13 5.72
CA VAL A 158 -7.38 -7.65 4.94
C VAL A 158 -7.45 -6.12 4.91
N LYS A 159 -6.33 -5.45 5.14
CA LYS A 159 -6.26 -4.00 5.02
C LYS A 159 -5.29 -3.63 3.93
N ILE A 160 -5.72 -2.70 3.09
CA ILE A 160 -4.95 -2.20 1.96
C ILE A 160 -4.57 -0.76 2.27
N PHE A 161 -3.28 -0.47 2.11
CA PHE A 161 -2.75 0.88 2.01
C PHE A 161 -2.69 1.22 0.53
N PRO A 162 -3.61 2.05 0.03
CA PRO A 162 -3.76 2.18 -1.41
C PRO A 162 -2.64 2.98 -2.08
N TYR A 163 -1.60 3.41 -1.37
CA TYR A 163 -0.32 3.90 -1.88
C TYR A 163 0.72 3.77 -0.73
N GLY A 164 1.99 3.60 -1.08
CA GLY A 164 3.00 3.02 -0.20
C GLY A 164 3.93 4.01 0.51
N LYS A 165 4.50 3.52 1.62
CA LYS A 165 5.71 4.01 2.31
C LYS A 165 5.55 5.23 3.22
N GLY A 166 4.49 5.27 4.03
CA GLY A 166 4.55 6.01 5.28
C GLY A 166 5.61 5.42 6.21
N ILE A 167 6.49 6.26 6.76
CA ILE A 167 7.38 5.87 7.86
C ILE A 167 6.50 5.34 8.99
N PHE A 168 6.56 4.04 9.24
CA PHE A 168 5.92 3.44 10.41
C PHE A 168 6.73 3.90 11.63
N LEU A 169 6.20 4.86 12.37
CA LEU A 169 6.65 5.08 13.74
C LEU A 169 6.11 3.89 14.55
N ASP A 170 6.94 2.85 14.68
CA ASP A 170 6.74 1.76 15.65
C ASP A 170 6.49 2.38 17.05
N GLU A 171 5.77 1.63 17.90
CA GLU A 171 5.29 1.99 19.25
C GLU A 171 6.38 2.41 20.28
N TYR A 172 7.61 2.70 19.85
CA TYR A 172 8.70 3.22 20.68
C TYR A 172 9.34 4.54 20.22
N SER A 173 8.90 5.14 19.11
CA SER A 173 9.50 6.40 18.62
C SER A 173 8.64 7.63 18.93
N PHE A 174 8.45 7.90 20.21
CA PHE A 174 8.28 9.28 20.67
C PHE A 174 9.65 9.96 20.57
N MET A 175 9.76 10.97 19.70
CA MET A 175 10.65 12.14 19.73
C MET A 175 11.00 12.56 18.31
N ALA A 176 10.14 13.40 17.71
CA ALA A 176 10.54 14.23 16.59
C ALA A 176 11.65 15.17 17.07
N THR A 177 12.89 14.96 16.60
CA THR A 177 13.91 16.00 16.67
C THR A 177 13.90 16.71 15.32
N LEU A 178 13.31 17.91 15.31
CA LEU A 178 13.51 18.89 14.26
C LEU A 178 15.00 19.28 14.22
N TYR A 179 15.61 19.13 13.05
CA TYR A 179 16.62 20.05 12.52
C TYR A 179 16.40 20.19 11.02
#